data_AF-A0A9X5KX44-F1
#
_entry.id   AF-A0A9X5KX44-F1
#
_cell.length_a   1.000
_cell.length_b   1.000
_cell.length_c   1.000
_cell.angle_alpha   90.00
_cell.angle_beta   90.00
_cell.angle_gamma   90.00
#
_symmetry.space_group_name_H-M   'P 1'
#
loop_
_entity.id
_entity.type
_entity.pdbx_description
1 polymer ?
#
loop_
_entity_poly.entity_id
_entity_poly.type
_entity_poly.pdbx_seq_one_letter_code
_entity_poly.pdbx_strand_id
1 'polypeptide(L)'
;MSLAPSRSLFFFAFLAGTLTLGASFYLEFGASLRPCFLCQMQRGFLAAFTLNNLVATLHNPKRSVICRYGLASMSFALLGAITAVRQVLLQNAAPDQTADCWPSLHSMIENLSFWQALQLTVKGSVDCMDINWTLFDLSLPEWSLLFFLGMLILGFMQFSRLFLSQHLRPVGR
;
A
#
# COMPACT_ATOMS: atom_id res chain seq x y z
N MET A 1 -24.11 22.64 0.22
CA MET A 1 -24.34 21.18 0.28
C MET A 1 -23.37 20.55 -0.70
N SER A 2 -22.30 19.88 -0.29
CA SER A 2 -22.28 18.41 -0.12
C SER A 2 -20.97 18.02 0.58
N LEU A 3 -21.01 17.80 1.90
CA LEU A 3 -19.90 17.21 2.68
C LEU A 3 -20.05 15.68 2.80
N ALA A 4 -21.19 15.15 2.36
CA ALA A 4 -21.49 13.72 2.22
C ALA A 4 -20.49 12.88 1.37
N PRO A 5 -19.75 13.43 0.37
CA PRO A 5 -18.84 12.60 -0.43
C PRO A 5 -17.68 12.03 0.39
N SER A 6 -17.20 12.76 1.40
CA SER A 6 -15.94 12.43 2.09
C SER A 6 -16.01 11.13 2.91
N ARG A 7 -17.11 10.89 3.65
CA ARG A 7 -17.29 9.65 4.43
C ARG A 7 -17.47 8.44 3.52
N SER A 8 -18.20 8.60 2.43
CA SER A 8 -18.39 7.53 1.43
C SER A 8 -17.06 7.13 0.80
N LEU A 9 -16.19 8.10 0.48
CA LEU A 9 -14.84 7.83 -0.04
C LEU A 9 -13.97 7.05 0.95
N PHE A 10 -13.93 7.43 2.23
CA PHE A 10 -13.20 6.66 3.24
C PHE A 10 -13.76 5.24 3.40
N PHE A 11 -15.07 5.05 3.26
CA PHE A 11 -15.71 3.74 3.33
C PHE A 11 -15.35 2.88 2.12
N PHE A 12 -15.40 3.42 0.91
CA PHE A 12 -14.94 2.71 -0.28
C PHE A 12 -13.44 2.39 -0.21
N ALA A 13 -12.62 3.30 0.31
CA ALA A 13 -11.19 3.07 0.53
C ALA A 13 -10.95 1.92 1.53
N PHE A 14 -11.71 1.89 2.63
CA PHE A 14 -11.68 0.81 3.60
C PHE A 14 -12.11 -0.53 2.99
N LEU A 15 -13.21 -0.55 2.24
CA LEU A 15 -13.73 -1.76 1.61
C LEU A 15 -12.74 -2.31 0.58
N ALA A 16 -12.21 -1.43 -0.28
CA ALA A 16 -11.20 -1.80 -1.27
C ALA A 16 -9.92 -2.33 -0.59
N GLY A 17 -9.42 -1.66 0.46
CA GLY A 17 -8.26 -2.13 1.21
C GLY A 17 -8.47 -3.48 1.90
N THR A 18 -9.65 -3.70 2.49
CA THR A 18 -10.01 -4.98 3.12
C THR A 18 -10.12 -6.10 2.10
N LEU A 19 -10.72 -5.85 0.94
CA LEU A 19 -10.81 -6.83 -0.15
C LEU A 19 -9.42 -7.19 -0.68
N THR A 20 -8.55 -6.21 -0.91
CA THR A 20 -7.18 -6.44 -1.37
C THR A 20 -6.36 -7.23 -0.34
N LEU A 21 -6.50 -6.92 0.97
CA LEU A 21 -5.88 -7.72 2.04
C LEU A 21 -6.40 -9.15 2.06
N GLY A 22 -7.72 -9.33 1.95
CA GLY A 22 -8.35 -10.65 1.89
C GLY A 22 -7.85 -11.47 0.71
N ALA A 23 -7.80 -10.87 -0.48
CA ALA A 23 -7.24 -11.50 -1.67
C ALA A 23 -5.75 -11.87 -1.48
N SER A 24 -4.98 -10.99 -0.83
CA SER A 24 -3.56 -11.26 -0.53
C SER A 24 -3.39 -12.45 0.41
N PHE A 25 -4.19 -12.58 1.47
CA PHE A 25 -4.15 -13.74 2.36
C PHE A 25 -4.69 -15.01 1.70
N TYR A 26 -5.70 -14.89 0.82
CA TYR A 26 -6.19 -16.02 0.04
C TYR A 26 -5.10 -16.58 -0.89
N LEU A 27 -4.29 -15.73 -1.50
CA LEU A 27 -3.17 -16.16 -2.33
C LEU A 27 -2.08 -16.89 -1.52
N GLU A 28 -1.83 -16.47 -0.28
CA GLU A 28 -0.88 -17.16 0.59
C GLU A 28 -1.40 -18.50 1.09
N PHE A 29 -2.59 -18.54 1.72
CA PHE A 29 -3.10 -19.76 2.36
C PHE A 29 -3.84 -20.68 1.40
N GLY A 30 -4.53 -20.13 0.39
CA GLY A 30 -5.30 -20.89 -0.59
C GLY A 30 -4.43 -21.39 -1.74
N ALA A 31 -3.64 -20.51 -2.36
CA ALA A 31 -2.74 -20.89 -3.45
C ALA A 31 -1.35 -21.34 -2.98
N SER A 32 -1.10 -21.37 -1.66
CA SER A 32 0.17 -21.80 -1.05
C SER A 32 1.40 -21.03 -1.57
N LEU A 33 1.20 -19.75 -1.92
CA LEU A 33 2.28 -18.89 -2.42
C LEU A 33 3.11 -18.40 -1.23
N ARG A 34 4.42 -18.60 -1.28
CA ARG A 34 5.34 -18.08 -0.26
C ARG A 34 5.44 -16.55 -0.41
N PRO A 35 5.05 -15.75 0.60
CA PRO A 35 5.19 -14.31 0.53
C PRO A 35 6.67 -13.94 0.64
N CYS A 36 7.07 -12.87 -0.02
CA CYS A 36 8.39 -12.27 0.17
C CYS A 36 8.34 -11.15 1.23
N PHE A 37 9.50 -10.70 1.73
CA PHE A 37 9.55 -9.68 2.79
C PHE A 37 8.90 -8.34 2.34
N LEU A 38 9.11 -7.92 1.08
CA LEU A 38 8.46 -6.72 0.54
C LEU A 38 6.94 -6.85 0.50
N CYS A 39 6.42 -8.03 0.15
CA CYS A 39 4.99 -8.29 0.15
C CYS A 39 4.42 -8.18 1.57
N GLN A 40 5.14 -8.69 2.57
CA GLN A 40 4.72 -8.57 3.96
C GLN A 40 4.73 -7.11 4.45
N MET A 41 5.71 -6.32 4.04
CA MET A 41 5.75 -4.87 4.31
C MET A 41 4.59 -4.13 3.63
N GLN A 42 4.28 -4.46 2.37
CA GLN A 42 3.13 -3.90 1.65
C GLN A 42 1.82 -4.21 2.36
N ARG A 43 1.63 -5.45 2.85
CA ARG A 43 0.48 -5.84 3.66
C ARG A 43 0.39 -5.04 4.96
N GLY A 44 1.51 -4.81 5.63
CA GLY A 44 1.57 -3.96 6.82
C GLY A 44 1.09 -2.54 6.54
N PHE A 45 1.57 -1.91 5.46
CA PHE A 45 1.12 -0.58 5.06
C PHE A 45 -0.34 -0.56 4.62
N LEU A 46 -0.79 -1.58 3.90
CA LEU A 46 -2.19 -1.72 3.48
C LEU A 46 -3.13 -1.93 4.68
N ALA A 47 -2.71 -2.67 5.70
CA ALA A 47 -3.45 -2.83 6.95
C ALA A 47 -3.56 -1.51 7.71
N ALA A 48 -2.45 -0.77 7.87
CA ALA A 48 -2.44 0.55 8.50
C ALA A 48 -3.34 1.54 7.73
N PHE A 49 -3.26 1.54 6.40
CA PHE A 49 -4.16 2.29 5.52
C PHE A 49 -5.63 1.94 5.78
N THR A 50 -5.96 0.65 5.75
CA THR A 50 -7.34 0.16 5.90
C THR A 50 -7.91 0.54 7.27
N LEU A 51 -7.15 0.34 8.35
CA LEU A 51 -7.55 0.72 9.70
C LEU A 51 -7.73 2.23 9.84
N ASN A 52 -6.84 3.04 9.28
CA ASN A 52 -6.96 4.49 9.31
C ASN A 52 -8.25 4.97 8.61
N ASN A 53 -8.58 4.38 7.46
CA ASN A 53 -9.83 4.68 6.74
C ASN A 53 -11.07 4.20 7.50
N LEU A 54 -11.01 3.04 8.17
CA LEU A 54 -12.10 2.56 9.03
C LEU A 54 -12.37 3.55 10.17
N VAL A 55 -11.33 3.97 10.89
CA VAL A 55 -11.46 4.96 11.97
C VAL A 55 -12.03 6.28 11.42
N ALA A 56 -11.56 6.73 10.26
CA ALA A 56 -12.08 7.93 9.60
C ALA A 56 -13.58 7.84 9.26
N THR A 57 -14.07 6.65 8.88
CA THR A 57 -15.51 6.45 8.60
C THR A 57 -16.39 6.52 9.85
N LEU A 58 -15.91 6.01 10.98
CA LEU A 58 -16.65 5.94 12.24
C LEU A 58 -16.67 7.29 12.98
N HIS A 59 -15.58 8.05 12.92
CA HIS A 59 -15.38 9.23 13.77
C HIS A 59 -16.20 10.48 13.35
N ASN A 60 -16.92 10.43 12.23
CA ASN A 60 -17.70 11.53 11.63
C ASN A 60 -17.04 12.93 11.76
N PRO A 61 -15.84 13.13 11.16
CA PRO A 61 -14.97 14.23 11.58
C PRO A 61 -15.33 15.57 10.94
N LYS A 62 -15.05 16.68 11.65
CA LYS A 62 -15.03 18.03 11.07
C LYS A 62 -13.95 18.14 9.97
N ARG A 63 -14.08 19.13 9.08
CA ARG A 63 -13.24 19.32 7.88
C ARG A 63 -11.72 19.26 8.11
N SER A 64 -11.21 19.80 9.23
CA SER A 64 -9.77 19.75 9.57
C SER A 64 -9.29 18.33 9.89
N VAL A 65 -10.14 17.52 10.53
CA VAL A 65 -9.80 16.15 10.91
C VAL A 65 -9.83 15.22 9.69
N ILE A 66 -10.72 15.48 8.72
CA ILE A 66 -10.72 14.79 7.41
C ILE A 66 -9.38 14.97 6.68
N CYS A 67 -8.79 16.17 6.68
CA CYS A 67 -7.48 16.39 6.07
C CYS A 67 -6.39 15.57 6.75
N ARG A 68 -6.40 15.47 8.08
CA ARG A 68 -5.41 14.67 8.82
C ARG A 68 -5.52 13.18 8.51
N TYR A 69 -6.73 12.63 8.51
CA TYR A 69 -6.95 11.23 8.12
C TYR A 69 -6.57 10.97 6.65
N GLY A 70 -6.93 11.87 5.75
CA GLY A 70 -6.55 11.78 4.34
C GLY A 70 -5.04 11.80 4.13
N LEU A 71 -4.32 12.71 4.81
CA LEU A 71 -2.86 12.79 4.73
C LEU A 71 -2.21 11.51 5.27
N ALA A 72 -2.68 10.99 6.41
CA ALA A 72 -2.18 9.74 6.99
C ALA A 72 -2.42 8.55 6.04
N SER A 73 -3.62 8.44 5.44
CA SER A 73 -3.93 7.44 4.41
C SER A 73 -3.00 7.57 3.21
N MET A 74 -2.76 8.79 2.72
CA MET A 74 -1.84 9.03 1.60
C MET A 74 -0.40 8.65 1.96
N SER A 75 0.06 8.92 3.18
CA SER A 75 1.40 8.51 3.63
C SER A 75 1.56 6.98 3.62
N PHE A 76 0.59 6.23 4.14
CA PHE A 76 0.64 4.77 4.10
C PHE A 76 0.57 4.22 2.67
N ALA A 77 -0.28 4.80 1.82
CA ALA A 77 -0.37 4.41 0.41
C ALA A 77 0.94 4.72 -0.34
N LEU A 78 1.61 5.83 -0.02
CA LEU A 78 2.90 6.20 -0.60
C LEU A 78 4.00 5.22 -0.21
N LEU A 79 4.08 4.85 1.08
CA LEU A 79 5.05 3.85 1.54
C LEU A 79 4.80 2.49 0.88
N GLY A 80 3.53 2.07 0.78
CA GLY A 80 3.13 0.87 0.03
C GLY A 80 3.56 0.92 -1.44
N ALA A 81 3.29 2.05 -2.13
CA ALA A 81 3.70 2.25 -3.52
C ALA A 81 5.22 2.17 -3.69
N ILE A 82 6.00 2.79 -2.82
CA ILE A 82 7.48 2.73 -2.87
C ILE A 82 7.96 1.28 -2.75
N THR A 83 7.41 0.50 -1.81
CA THR A 83 7.77 -0.91 -1.67
C THR A 83 7.34 -1.76 -2.86
N ALA A 84 6.19 -1.45 -3.48
CA ALA A 84 5.70 -2.15 -4.67
C ALA A 84 6.57 -1.82 -5.91
N VAL A 85 6.91 -0.54 -6.13
CA VAL A 85 7.86 -0.14 -7.20
C VAL A 85 9.18 -0.87 -7.02
N ARG A 86 9.73 -0.94 -5.79
CA ARG A 86 10.98 -1.67 -5.56
C ARG A 86 10.85 -3.14 -5.94
N GLN A 87 9.74 -3.79 -5.62
CA GLN A 87 9.50 -5.19 -5.97
C GLN A 87 9.42 -5.38 -7.50
N VAL A 88 8.70 -4.51 -8.21
CA VAL A 88 8.62 -4.54 -9.68
C VAL A 88 9.99 -4.32 -10.32
N LEU A 89 10.80 -3.39 -9.80
CA LEU A 89 12.16 -3.16 -10.28
C LEU A 89 13.06 -4.39 -10.07
N LEU A 90 12.93 -5.07 -8.92
CA LEU A 90 13.67 -6.29 -8.64
C LEU A 90 13.26 -7.45 -9.57
N GLN A 91 11.96 -7.58 -9.88
CA GLN A 91 11.46 -8.60 -10.81
C GLN A 91 11.92 -8.35 -12.25
N ASN A 92 11.93 -7.09 -12.70
CA ASN A 92 12.39 -6.74 -14.05
C ASN A 92 13.91 -6.83 -14.24
N ALA A 93 14.70 -6.72 -13.16
CA ALA A 93 16.16 -6.80 -13.18
C ALA A 93 16.71 -8.25 -13.08
N ALA A 94 15.83 -9.25 -13.00
CA ALA A 94 16.16 -10.65 -12.72
C ALA A 94 16.77 -11.54 -13.86
N PRO A 95 17.13 -11.09 -15.08
CA PRO A 95 17.72 -12.03 -16.06
C PRO A 95 19.12 -12.57 -15.72
N ASP A 96 19.96 -11.81 -14.98
CA ASP A 96 21.42 -12.06 -14.95
C ASP A 96 22.04 -12.26 -13.54
N GLN A 97 21.26 -12.32 -12.46
CA GLN A 97 21.82 -12.56 -11.12
C GLN A 97 21.77 -14.05 -10.79
N THR A 98 22.87 -14.72 -11.12
CA THR A 98 23.23 -16.06 -10.65
C THR A 98 22.94 -16.22 -9.17
N ALA A 99 22.40 -17.39 -8.82
CA ALA A 99 22.01 -17.84 -7.49
C ALA A 99 23.09 -17.64 -6.40
N ASP A 100 23.24 -16.42 -5.91
CA ASP A 100 23.83 -16.20 -4.60
C ASP A 100 22.78 -16.60 -3.56
N CYS A 101 23.18 -17.49 -2.66
CA CYS A 101 22.31 -18.12 -1.66
C CYS A 101 21.82 -17.06 -0.65
N TRP A 102 20.80 -16.28 -1.02
CA TRP A 102 20.19 -15.32 -0.11
C TRP A 102 19.29 -16.04 0.90
N PRO A 103 19.33 -15.64 2.19
CA PRO A 103 18.55 -16.28 3.24
C PRO A 103 17.04 -16.15 2.97
N SER A 104 16.32 -17.25 3.18
CA SER A 104 14.86 -17.33 3.05
C SER A 104 14.14 -16.37 4.01
N LEU A 105 12.90 -15.96 3.67
CA LEU A 105 12.08 -15.06 4.50
C LEU A 105 12.03 -15.47 5.99
N HIS A 106 11.86 -16.77 6.28
CA HIS A 106 11.74 -17.27 7.65
C HIS A 106 13.03 -16.99 8.45
N SER A 107 14.18 -17.20 7.82
CA SER A 107 15.49 -16.89 8.41
C SER A 107 15.69 -15.38 8.60
N MET A 108 15.10 -14.54 7.74
CA MET A 108 15.16 -13.07 7.90
C MET A 108 14.30 -12.56 9.06
N ILE A 109 13.15 -13.17 9.31
CA ILE A 109 12.27 -12.75 10.41
C ILE A 109 12.83 -13.20 11.77
N GLU A 110 13.42 -14.40 11.83
CA GLU A 110 13.92 -14.96 13.10
C GLU A 110 15.33 -14.51 13.48
N ASN A 111 16.24 -14.33 12.51
CA ASN A 111 17.66 -14.15 12.79
C ASN A 111 18.20 -12.74 12.46
N LEU A 112 17.44 -11.90 11.78
CA LEU A 112 17.89 -10.57 11.35
C LEU A 112 17.10 -9.48 12.06
N SER A 113 17.80 -8.44 12.53
CA SER A 113 17.14 -7.24 13.05
C SER A 113 16.35 -6.54 11.94
N PHE A 114 15.27 -5.82 12.28
CA PHE A 114 14.42 -5.11 11.30
C PHE A 114 15.24 -4.24 10.32
N TRP A 115 16.30 -3.61 10.82
CA TRP A 115 17.20 -2.80 10.00
C TRP A 115 18.01 -3.63 9.00
N GLN A 116 18.54 -4.78 9.42
CA GLN A 116 19.26 -5.69 8.54
C GLN A 116 18.32 -6.32 7.51
N ALA A 117 17.11 -6.71 7.92
CA ALA A 117 16.09 -7.21 7.00
C ALA A 117 15.76 -6.18 5.92
N LEU A 118 15.61 -4.89 6.28
CA LEU A 118 15.43 -3.80 5.33
C LEU A 118 16.62 -3.66 4.36
N GLN A 119 17.86 -3.69 4.87
CA GLN A 119 19.06 -3.58 4.03
C GLN A 119 19.19 -4.73 3.03
N LEU A 120 18.92 -5.96 3.48
CA LEU A 120 18.97 -7.15 2.63
C LEU A 120 17.83 -7.14 1.60
N THR A 121 16.66 -6.64 1.97
CA THR A 121 15.54 -6.45 1.05
C THR A 121 15.84 -5.41 -0.02
N VAL A 122 16.55 -4.34 0.33
CA VAL A 122 17.05 -3.38 -0.66
C VAL A 122 18.06 -4.03 -1.58
N LYS A 123 18.89 -4.97 -1.11
CA LYS A 123 19.82 -5.73 -1.96
C LYS A 123 19.13 -6.77 -2.85
N GLY A 124 17.94 -7.25 -2.45
CA GLY A 124 17.13 -8.22 -3.18
C GLY A 124 17.34 -9.63 -2.64
N SER A 125 16.26 -10.31 -2.25
CA SER A 125 16.28 -11.74 -1.91
C SER A 125 15.75 -12.57 -3.09
N VAL A 126 16.24 -13.81 -3.25
CA VAL A 126 15.83 -14.71 -4.35
C VAL A 126 14.31 -14.91 -4.37
N ASP A 127 13.68 -15.03 -3.20
CA ASP A 127 12.21 -15.17 -3.08
C ASP A 127 11.41 -13.97 -3.63
N CYS A 128 12.02 -12.79 -3.84
CA CYS A 128 11.35 -11.61 -4.42
C CYS A 128 11.42 -11.58 -5.96
N MET A 129 12.31 -12.37 -6.57
CA MET A 129 12.60 -12.31 -8.00
C MET A 129 11.69 -13.25 -8.82
N ASP A 130 11.16 -14.31 -8.19
CA ASP A 130 10.25 -15.24 -8.86
C ASP A 130 8.85 -14.64 -9.06
N ILE A 131 8.35 -14.76 -10.29
CA ILE A 131 6.97 -14.39 -10.64
C ILE A 131 6.07 -15.58 -10.29
N ASN A 132 5.55 -15.57 -9.07
CA ASN A 132 4.74 -16.67 -8.55
C ASN A 132 3.27 -16.66 -9.03
N TRP A 133 2.78 -15.53 -9.55
CA TRP A 133 1.41 -15.40 -10.05
C TRP A 133 1.24 -14.17 -10.96
N THR A 134 0.54 -14.36 -12.07
CA THR A 134 0.17 -13.29 -13.02
C THR A 134 -1.33 -13.32 -13.29
N LEU A 135 -1.92 -12.15 -13.50
CA LEU A 135 -3.30 -11.98 -13.93
C LEU A 135 -3.35 -10.86 -14.96
N PHE A 136 -3.86 -11.16 -16.15
CA PHE A 136 -3.82 -10.26 -17.32
C PHE A 136 -2.39 -9.79 -17.66
N ASP A 137 -1.42 -10.71 -17.60
CA ASP A 137 0.02 -10.45 -17.76
C ASP A 137 0.64 -9.48 -16.75
N LEU A 138 -0.13 -9.01 -15.76
CA LEU A 138 0.36 -8.19 -14.65
C LEU A 138 0.70 -9.09 -13.46
N SER A 139 1.86 -8.84 -12.85
CA SER A 139 2.29 -9.55 -11.65
C SER A 139 1.60 -9.02 -10.39
N LEU A 140 1.61 -9.80 -9.31
CA LEU A 140 1.09 -9.37 -8.00
C LEU A 140 1.60 -7.99 -7.52
N PRO A 141 2.91 -7.68 -7.56
CA PRO A 141 3.38 -6.36 -7.13
C PRO A 141 2.92 -5.23 -8.05
N GLU A 142 2.68 -5.49 -9.34
CA GLU A 142 2.12 -4.48 -10.25
C GLU A 142 0.66 -4.18 -9.90
N TRP A 143 -0.14 -5.21 -9.59
CA TRP A 143 -1.51 -5.02 -9.06
C TRP A 143 -1.52 -4.25 -7.74
N SER A 144 -0.61 -4.56 -6.82
CA SER A 144 -0.43 -3.79 -5.58
C SER A 144 -0.05 -2.34 -5.87
N LEU A 145 0.86 -2.10 -6.82
CA LEU A 145 1.28 -0.76 -7.22
C LEU A 145 0.11 0.05 -7.79
N LEU A 146 -0.68 -0.54 -8.69
CA LEU A 146 -1.88 0.09 -9.24
C LEU A 146 -2.88 0.45 -8.16
N PHE A 147 -3.10 -0.43 -7.18
CA PHE A 147 -3.96 -0.16 -6.04
C PHE A 147 -3.46 1.08 -5.26
N PHE A 148 -2.20 1.08 -4.84
CA PHE A 148 -1.65 2.20 -4.05
C PHE A 148 -1.65 3.52 -4.83
N LEU A 149 -1.31 3.49 -6.13
CA LEU A 149 -1.39 4.67 -7.00
C LEU A 149 -2.82 5.19 -7.14
N GLY A 150 -3.79 4.30 -7.36
CA GLY A 150 -5.21 4.67 -7.42
C GLY A 150 -5.67 5.36 -6.13
N MET A 151 -5.30 4.84 -4.97
CA MET A 151 -5.64 5.44 -3.68
C MET A 151 -4.92 6.79 -3.46
N LEU A 152 -3.67 6.93 -3.90
CA LEU A 152 -2.95 8.22 -3.86
C LEU A 152 -3.61 9.28 -4.73
N ILE A 153 -4.02 8.93 -5.95
CA ILE A 153 -4.72 9.85 -6.86
C ILE A 153 -6.04 10.29 -6.26
N LEU A 154 -6.84 9.35 -5.74
CA LEU A 154 -8.11 9.67 -5.07
C LEU A 154 -7.90 10.58 -3.85
N GLY A 155 -6.89 10.29 -3.03
CA GLY A 155 -6.51 11.13 -1.88
C GLY A 155 -6.08 12.54 -2.30
N PHE A 156 -5.26 12.66 -3.35
CA PHE A 156 -4.80 13.94 -3.89
C PHE A 156 -5.96 14.76 -4.50
N MET A 157 -6.87 14.12 -5.22
CA MET A 157 -8.08 14.76 -5.73
C MET A 157 -8.98 15.26 -4.60
N GLN A 158 -9.12 14.51 -3.52
CA GLN A 158 -9.87 14.94 -2.35
C GLN A 158 -9.18 16.11 -1.65
N PHE A 159 -7.86 16.04 -1.48
CA PHE A 159 -7.06 17.08 -0.84
C PHE A 159 -7.08 18.40 -1.62
N SER A 160 -6.86 18.34 -2.94
CA SER A 160 -6.92 19.51 -3.83
C SER A 160 -8.30 20.17 -3.83
N ARG A 161 -9.40 19.39 -3.86
CA ARG A 161 -10.76 19.93 -3.73
C ARG A 161 -11.00 20.63 -2.39
N LEU A 162 -10.47 20.06 -1.30
CA LEU A 162 -10.58 20.65 0.04
C LEU A 162 -9.79 21.96 0.14
N PHE A 163 -8.58 21.99 -0.40
CA PHE A 163 -7.71 23.16 -0.43
C PHE A 163 -8.31 24.28 -1.31
N LEU A 164 -8.76 23.95 -2.51
CA LEU A 164 -9.39 24.92 -3.43
C LEU A 164 -10.65 25.54 -2.82
N SER A 165 -11.45 24.74 -2.13
CA SER A 165 -12.63 25.22 -1.41
C SER A 165 -12.32 26.11 -0.20
N GLN A 166 -11.13 25.99 0.39
CA GLN A 166 -10.67 26.91 1.44
C GLN A 166 -10.24 28.24 0.82
N HIS A 167 -9.52 28.17 -0.30
CA HIS A 167 -9.05 29.36 -1.02
C HIS A 167 -10.20 30.18 -1.66
N LEU A 168 -11.30 29.52 -2.05
CA LEU A 168 -12.53 30.14 -2.59
C LEU A 168 -13.48 30.70 -1.52
N ARG A 169 -13.15 30.61 -0.23
CA ARG A 169 -13.78 31.42 0.81
C ARG A 169 -12.88 32.62 1.09
N PRO A 170 -12.93 33.70 0.28
CA PRO A 170 -12.37 34.96 0.74
C PRO A 170 -13.10 35.32 2.03
N VAL A 171 -12.32 35.78 3.01
CA VAL A 171 -12.76 36.23 4.33
C VAL A 171 -13.84 37.29 4.13
N GLY A 172 -15.11 36.88 4.21
CA GLY A 172 -16.21 37.77 4.50
C GLY A 172 -16.20 38.04 6.00
N ARG A 173 -15.41 39.04 6.41
CA ARG A 173 -15.62 39.82 7.62
C ARG A 173 -15.68 41.28 7.24
#